data_AF-A0A0E2D954-F1
#
_entry.id   AF-A0A0E2D954-F1
#
_cell.length_a   1.000
_cell.length_b   1.000
_cell.length_c   1.000
_cell.angle_alpha   90.00
_cell.angle_beta   90.00
_cell.angle_gamma   90.00
#
_symmetry.space_group_name_H-M   'P 1'
#
loop_
_entity.id
_entity.type
_entity.pdbx_description
1 polymer ?
#
loop_
_entity_poly.entity_id
_entity_poly.type
_entity_poly.pdbx_seq_one_letter_code
_entity_poly.pdbx_strand_id
1 'polypeptide(L)'
;MNQDLILQQIGQLSQIARNKGKNEEEAAKDAFRFVKGLLTKSTEVSKKYSSLNKELIFHQMSSQAFSLYHTIDNQEEILETVTKSISEYAEMSKKLSEEFAV
;
A
#
# COMPACT_ATOMS: atom_id res chain seq x y z
N MET A 1 13.97 0.43 2.30
CA MET A 1 12.69 1.13 2.47
C MET A 1 13.00 2.60 2.42
N ASN A 2 12.59 3.24 1.33
CA ASN A 2 12.90 4.63 1.05
C ASN A 2 12.03 5.60 1.88
N GLN A 3 12.69 6.50 2.62
CA GLN A 3 12.03 7.51 3.44
C GLN A 3 11.27 8.54 2.60
N ASP A 4 11.78 8.90 1.42
CA ASP A 4 11.16 9.87 0.51
C ASP A 4 9.83 9.32 -0.02
N LEU A 5 9.79 8.03 -0.34
CA LEU A 5 8.55 7.36 -0.73
C LEU A 5 7.52 7.39 0.41
N ILE A 6 7.93 7.07 1.65
CA ILE A 6 7.02 7.12 2.81
C ILE A 6 6.48 8.54 3.02
N LEU A 7 7.35 9.55 2.96
CA LEU A 7 6.96 10.96 3.07
C LEU A 7 5.93 11.33 2.00
N GLN A 8 6.18 10.94 0.75
CA GLN A 8 5.26 11.18 -0.35
C GLN A 8 3.88 10.52 -0.10
N GLN A 9 3.86 9.27 0.36
CA GLN A 9 2.59 8.56 0.62
C GLN A 9 1.79 9.21 1.77
N ILE A 10 2.46 9.66 2.83
CA ILE A 10 1.79 10.38 3.92
C ILE A 10 1.17 11.68 3.38
N GLY A 11 1.92 12.46 2.58
CA GLY A 11 1.42 13.70 2.01
C GLY A 11 0.20 13.50 1.10
N GLN A 12 0.24 12.48 0.23
CA GLN A 12 -0.85 12.14 -0.68
C GLN A 12 -2.12 11.71 0.06
N LEU A 13 -2.01 10.79 1.03
CA LEU A 13 -3.16 10.33 1.80
C LEU A 13 -3.72 11.42 2.74
N SER A 14 -2.85 12.28 3.27
CA SER A 14 -3.28 13.44 4.06
C SER A 14 -4.09 14.40 3.19
N GLN A 15 -3.68 14.65 1.95
CA GLN A 15 -4.47 15.46 1.02
C GLN A 15 -5.86 14.87 0.76
N ILE A 16 -5.97 13.55 0.57
CA ILE A 16 -7.27 12.89 0.41
C ILE A 16 -8.14 13.09 1.65
N ALA A 17 -7.58 12.86 2.84
CA ALA A 17 -8.30 13.03 4.10
C ALA A 17 -8.81 14.47 4.29
N ARG A 18 -8.01 15.48 3.91
CA ARG A 18 -8.44 16.88 3.88
C ARG A 18 -9.58 17.12 2.90
N ASN A 19 -9.50 16.56 1.70
CA ASN A 19 -10.57 16.65 0.69
C ASN A 19 -11.88 16.02 1.19
N LYS A 20 -11.81 15.07 2.13
CA LYS A 20 -12.95 14.47 2.83
C LYS A 20 -13.45 15.27 4.04
N GLY A 21 -12.91 16.46 4.27
CA GLY A 21 -13.37 17.40 5.30
C GLY A 21 -12.62 17.33 6.64
N LYS A 22 -11.56 16.52 6.75
CA LYS A 22 -10.73 16.49 7.97
C LYS A 22 -9.84 17.72 8.07
N ASN A 23 -9.56 18.16 9.29
CA ASN A 23 -8.56 19.19 9.51
C ASN A 23 -7.13 18.65 9.26
N GLU A 24 -6.14 19.53 9.24
CA GLU A 24 -4.76 19.17 8.91
C GLU A 24 -4.15 18.12 9.85
N GLU A 25 -4.38 18.28 11.16
CA GLU A 25 -3.82 17.38 12.17
C GLU A 25 -4.45 15.98 12.09
N GLU A 26 -5.78 15.92 11.95
CA GLU A 26 -6.53 14.67 11.77
C GLU A 26 -6.11 13.96 10.48
N ALA A 27 -6.04 14.70 9.38
CA ALA A 27 -5.64 14.16 8.09
C ALA A 27 -4.21 13.59 8.12
N ALA A 28 -3.27 14.28 8.76
CA ALA A 28 -1.90 13.81 8.92
C ALA A 28 -1.82 12.55 9.80
N LYS A 29 -2.56 12.50 10.92
CA LYS A 29 -2.61 11.34 11.82
C LYS A 29 -3.21 10.12 11.12
N ASP A 30 -4.27 10.30 10.35
CA ASP A 30 -4.91 9.21 9.62
C ASP A 30 -4.06 8.70 8.47
N ALA A 31 -3.41 9.60 7.73
CA ALA A 31 -2.46 9.22 6.69
C ALA A 31 -1.28 8.43 7.29
N PHE A 32 -0.73 8.88 8.42
CA PHE A 32 0.35 8.17 9.11
C PHE A 32 -0.06 6.74 9.51
N ARG A 33 -1.24 6.59 10.13
CA ARG A 33 -1.77 5.28 10.52
C ARG A 33 -1.95 4.37 9.31
N PHE A 34 -2.48 4.92 8.22
CA PHE A 34 -2.74 4.14 7.02
C PHE A 34 -1.44 3.68 6.35
N VAL A 35 -0.47 4.58 6.20
CA VAL A 35 0.87 4.25 5.66
C VAL A 35 1.56 3.21 6.52
N LYS A 36 1.45 3.31 7.86
CA LYS A 36 1.96 2.28 8.77
C LYS A 36 1.30 0.92 8.55
N GLY A 37 -0.01 0.89 8.29
CA GLY A 37 -0.74 -0.32 7.90
C GLY A 37 -0.21 -0.92 6.61
N LEU A 38 -0.05 -0.11 5.56
CA LEU A 38 0.51 -0.53 4.27
C LEU A 38 1.95 -1.05 4.39
N LEU A 39 2.79 -0.42 5.22
CA LEU A 39 4.14 -0.90 5.51
C LEU A 39 4.15 -2.24 6.25
N THR A 40 3.23 -2.43 7.19
CA THR A 40 3.06 -3.71 7.90
C THR A 40 2.67 -4.81 6.91
N LYS A 41 1.61 -4.58 6.12
CA LYS A 41 1.11 -5.57 5.15
C LYS A 41 2.10 -5.86 4.02
N SER A 42 2.77 -4.86 3.47
CA SER A 42 3.84 -5.09 2.49
C SER A 42 4.99 -5.93 3.07
N THR A 43 5.30 -5.76 4.36
CA THR A 43 6.26 -6.63 5.07
C THR A 43 5.77 -8.07 5.11
N GLU A 44 4.51 -8.31 5.46
CA GLU A 44 3.91 -9.65 5.48
C GLU A 44 3.96 -10.31 4.08
N VAL A 45 3.57 -9.59 3.03
CA VAL A 45 3.62 -10.09 1.65
C VAL A 45 5.05 -10.39 1.22
N SER A 46 6.00 -9.50 1.50
CA SER A 46 7.41 -9.70 1.13
C SER A 46 8.05 -10.91 1.84
N LYS A 47 7.59 -11.27 3.04
CA LYS A 47 8.03 -12.51 3.70
C LYS A 47 7.52 -13.77 3.01
N LYS A 48 6.29 -13.74 2.47
CA LYS A 48 5.70 -14.84 1.71
C LYS A 48 6.34 -14.99 0.32
N TYR A 49 6.69 -13.87 -0.30
CA TYR A 49 7.29 -13.78 -1.64
C TYR A 49 8.68 -13.14 -1.56
N SER A 50 9.65 -13.87 -0.99
CA SER A 50 10.98 -13.35 -0.65
C SER A 50 11.83 -12.89 -1.86
N SER A 51 11.49 -13.34 -3.07
CA SER A 51 12.14 -12.88 -4.31
C SER A 51 11.69 -11.48 -4.74
N LEU A 52 10.59 -10.96 -4.21
CA LEU A 52 10.05 -9.67 -4.59
C LEU A 52 10.63 -8.54 -3.73
N ASN A 53 10.88 -7.41 -4.39
CA ASN A 53 11.33 -6.20 -3.71
C ASN A 53 10.21 -5.63 -2.83
N LYS A 54 10.47 -5.53 -1.52
CA LYS A 54 9.52 -4.99 -0.53
C LYS A 54 9.06 -3.55 -0.85
N GLU A 55 9.96 -2.72 -1.37
CA GLU A 55 9.64 -1.33 -1.72
C GLU A 55 8.68 -1.26 -2.91
N LEU A 56 8.86 -2.15 -3.91
CA LEU A 56 7.92 -2.29 -5.02
C LEU A 56 6.54 -2.73 -4.52
N ILE A 57 6.47 -3.74 -3.65
CA ILE A 57 5.21 -4.19 -3.02
C ILE A 57 4.52 -3.02 -2.32
N PHE A 58 5.26 -2.30 -1.46
CA PHE A 58 4.71 -1.14 -0.75
C PHE A 58 4.21 -0.05 -1.69
N HIS A 59 4.97 0.26 -2.75
CA HIS A 59 4.58 1.26 -3.76
C HIS A 59 3.29 0.87 -4.50
N GLN A 60 3.18 -0.39 -4.92
CA GLN A 60 1.98 -0.91 -5.59
C GLN A 60 0.76 -0.92 -4.66
N MET A 61 0.93 -1.38 -3.42
CA MET A 61 -0.14 -1.34 -2.41
C MET A 61 -0.62 0.09 -2.15
N SER A 62 0.31 1.04 -2.02
CA SER A 62 -0.03 2.45 -1.77
C SER A 62 -0.77 3.08 -2.94
N SER A 63 -0.36 2.75 -4.18
CA SER A 63 -1.03 3.23 -5.40
C SER A 63 -2.48 2.74 -5.49
N GLN A 64 -2.75 1.46 -5.19
CA GLN A 64 -4.12 0.95 -5.14
C GLN A 64 -4.93 1.55 -3.99
N ALA A 65 -4.31 1.64 -2.80
CA ALA A 65 -4.97 2.19 -1.62
C ALA A 65 -5.36 3.65 -1.80
N PHE A 66 -4.51 4.45 -2.47
CA PHE A 66 -4.80 5.84 -2.82
C PHE A 66 -6.10 5.95 -3.62
N SER A 67 -6.27 5.13 -4.66
CA SER A 67 -7.48 5.12 -5.48
C SER A 67 -8.72 4.76 -4.67
N LEU A 68 -8.64 3.74 -3.81
CA LEU A 68 -9.77 3.29 -2.99
C LEU A 68 -10.11 4.28 -1.88
N TYR A 69 -9.11 4.95 -1.32
CA TYR A 69 -9.30 5.88 -0.22
C TYR A 69 -10.03 7.16 -0.62
N HIS A 70 -10.21 7.43 -1.91
CA HIS A 70 -11.12 8.49 -2.35
C HIS A 70 -12.59 8.19 -2.05
N THR A 71 -13.00 6.92 -2.05
CA THR A 71 -14.41 6.52 -1.98
C THR A 71 -14.74 5.68 -0.74
N ILE A 72 -13.77 4.98 -0.17
CA ILE A 72 -13.93 4.13 1.01
C ILE A 72 -13.27 4.82 2.21
N ASP A 73 -13.97 4.91 3.33
CA ASP A 73 -13.45 5.51 4.57
C ASP A 73 -12.80 4.48 5.50
N ASN A 74 -13.19 3.20 5.38
CA ASN A 74 -12.64 2.12 6.19
C ASN A 74 -11.23 1.73 5.72
N GLN A 75 -10.21 2.24 6.41
CA GLN A 75 -8.81 1.95 6.08
C GLN A 75 -8.47 0.45 6.21
N GLU A 76 -9.09 -0.27 7.15
CA GLU A 76 -8.81 -1.70 7.35
C GLU A 76 -9.32 -2.53 6.18
N GLU A 77 -10.53 -2.25 5.71
CA GLU A 77 -11.09 -2.85 4.49
C GLU A 77 -10.20 -2.59 3.26
N ILE A 78 -9.70 -1.36 3.10
CA ILE A 78 -8.78 -1.05 2.00
C ILE A 78 -7.48 -1.84 2.15
N LEU A 79 -6.90 -1.90 3.35
CA LEU A 79 -5.67 -2.67 3.62
C LEU A 79 -5.85 -4.15 3.24
N GLU A 80 -6.94 -4.76 3.63
CA GLU A 80 -7.25 -6.16 3.28
C GLU A 80 -7.37 -6.34 1.76
N THR A 81 -8.12 -5.44 1.11
CA THR A 81 -8.36 -5.46 -0.33
C THR A 81 -7.06 -5.39 -1.12
N VAL A 82 -6.21 -4.39 -0.82
CA VAL A 82 -4.94 -4.22 -1.55
C VAL A 82 -3.93 -5.31 -1.21
N THR A 83 -3.93 -5.82 0.03
CA THR A 83 -3.07 -6.94 0.42
C THR A 83 -3.40 -8.20 -0.38
N LYS A 84 -4.70 -8.50 -0.52
CA LYS A 84 -5.18 -9.62 -1.32
C LYS A 84 -4.78 -9.46 -2.79
N SER A 85 -5.08 -8.32 -3.40
CA SER A 85 -4.75 -8.05 -4.80
C SER A 85 -3.25 -8.18 -5.08
N ILE A 86 -2.39 -7.58 -4.26
CA ILE A 86 -0.94 -7.66 -4.45
C ILE A 86 -0.40 -9.07 -4.21
N SER A 87 -1.01 -9.83 -3.29
CA SER A 87 -0.64 -11.25 -3.11
C SER A 87 -0.99 -12.10 -4.32
N GLU A 88 -2.13 -11.85 -4.96
CA GLU A 88 -2.53 -12.52 -6.22
C GLU A 88 -1.56 -12.17 -7.35
N TYR A 89 -1.20 -10.90 -7.51
CA TYR A 89 -0.21 -10.47 -8.50
C TYR A 89 1.18 -11.05 -8.24
N ALA A 90 1.60 -11.12 -6.98
CA ALA A 90 2.86 -11.76 -6.60
C ALA A 90 2.88 -13.24 -7.02
N GLU A 91 1.80 -13.97 -6.75
CA GLU A 91 1.65 -15.37 -7.17
C GLU A 91 1.69 -15.54 -8.69
N MET A 92 0.95 -14.70 -9.42
CA MET A 92 0.95 -14.71 -10.88
C MET A 92 2.34 -14.39 -11.46
N SER A 93 3.02 -13.39 -10.91
CA SER A 93 4.37 -12.99 -11.35
C SER A 93 5.39 -14.11 -11.12
N LYS A 94 5.28 -14.83 -9.99
CA LYS A 94 6.12 -15.99 -9.69
C LYS A 94 5.93 -17.08 -10.74
N LYS A 95 4.67 -17.47 -11.01
CA LYS A 95 4.34 -18.49 -12.01
C LYS A 95 4.89 -18.15 -13.39
N LEU A 96 4.70 -16.92 -13.84
CA LEU A 96 5.25 -16.45 -15.11
C LEU A 96 6.79 -16.47 -15.09
N SER A 97 7.44 -16.05 -14.01
CA SER A 97 8.91 -16.11 -13.95
C SER A 97 9.44 -17.54 -14.02
N GLU A 98 8.73 -18.50 -13.44
CA GLU A 98 9.09 -19.93 -13.48
C GLU A 98 8.86 -20.53 -14.88
N GLU A 99 7.77 -20.13 -15.56
CA GLU A 99 7.46 -20.58 -16.93
C GLU A 99 8.50 -20.11 -17.96
N PHE A 100 9.07 -18.92 -17.77
CA PHE A 100 10.02 -18.30 -18.70
C PHE A 100 11.48 -18.29 -18.21
N ALA A 101 11.80 -19.01 -17.12
CA ALA A 101 13.18 -19.22 -16.67
C ALA A 101 13.85 -20.29 -17.54
N VAL A 102 14.50 -19.85 -18.64
CA VAL A 102 15.38 -20.68 -19.49
C VAL A 102 16.70 -20.97 -18.80
#